data_AF-A0AAX7SY18-F1
#
_entry.id   AF-A0AAX7SY18-F1
#
_cell.length_a   1.000
_cell.length_b   1.000
_cell.length_c   1.000
_cell.angle_alpha   90.00
_cell.angle_beta   90.00
_cell.angle_gamma   90.00
#
_symmetry.space_group_name_H-M   'P 1'
#
loop_
_entity.id
_entity.type
_entity.pdbx_description
1 polymer ?
#
loop_
_entity_poly.entity_id
_entity_poly.type
_entity_poly.pdbx_seq_one_letter_code
_entity_poly.pdbx_strand_id
1 'polypeptide(L)'
;MTTAARPTFEPARGGRGKGEGDLSALSKQYSSRDLPGHTKIKYRQPTQDAPEEVRARDFRRELEERERVAVREKTRERGPRGTRAKGRGGENSNGKYLERQSTD
;
A
#
# COMPACT_ATOMS: atom_id res chain seq x y z
N MET A 1 -39.02 -25.86 -1.48
CA MET A 1 -37.62 -25.43 -1.65
C MET A 1 -36.86 -25.78 -0.38
N THR A 2 -35.73 -26.47 -0.46
CA THR A 2 -34.94 -26.91 0.72
C THR A 2 -33.79 -25.92 1.00
N THR A 3 -33.49 -25.69 2.28
CA THR A 3 -32.62 -24.62 2.81
C THR A 3 -31.15 -25.03 2.94
N ALA A 4 -30.60 -25.74 1.95
CA ALA A 4 -29.21 -26.21 2.01
C ALA A 4 -28.18 -25.08 1.95
N ALA A 5 -28.53 -23.94 1.34
CA ALA A 5 -27.70 -22.74 1.32
C ALA A 5 -27.78 -22.03 2.68
N ARG A 6 -26.71 -22.15 3.47
CA ARG A 6 -26.53 -21.45 4.76
C ARG A 6 -25.26 -20.60 4.72
N PRO A 7 -25.30 -19.35 5.20
CA PRO A 7 -24.11 -18.50 5.24
C PRO A 7 -23.08 -19.02 6.25
N THR A 8 -21.80 -18.76 6.01
CA THR A 8 -20.72 -19.02 6.98
C THR A 8 -20.49 -17.79 7.85
N PHE A 9 -20.88 -17.86 9.12
CA PHE A 9 -20.67 -16.77 10.08
C PHE A 9 -19.29 -16.79 10.73
N GLU A 10 -18.66 -17.97 10.81
CA GLU A 10 -17.31 -18.15 11.33
C GLU A 10 -16.42 -18.79 10.26
N PRO A 11 -15.22 -18.24 9.99
CA PRO A 11 -14.28 -18.83 9.04
C PRO A 11 -13.58 -20.06 9.64
N ALA A 12 -13.10 -20.96 8.78
CA ALA A 12 -12.24 -22.06 9.20
C ALA A 12 -10.91 -21.53 9.76
N ARG A 13 -10.49 -22.05 10.92
CA ARG A 13 -9.20 -21.72 11.53
C ARG A 13 -8.10 -22.62 10.97
N GLY A 14 -6.94 -22.04 10.65
CA GLY A 14 -5.72 -22.79 10.33
C GLY A 14 -5.11 -23.47 11.56
N GLY A 15 -4.11 -24.33 11.36
CA GLY A 15 -3.41 -25.06 12.43
C GLY A 15 -3.74 -26.55 12.52
N ARG A 16 -4.51 -27.10 11.57
CA ARG A 16 -4.90 -28.53 11.53
C ARG A 16 -4.64 -29.18 10.17
N GLY A 17 -4.13 -28.40 9.20
CA GLY A 17 -3.89 -28.85 7.83
C GLY A 17 -2.49 -29.42 7.58
N LYS A 18 -2.24 -29.80 6.32
CA LYS A 18 -0.91 -30.21 5.85
C LYS A 18 0.09 -29.08 6.11
N GLY A 19 1.19 -29.38 6.82
CA GLY A 19 2.23 -28.42 7.15
C GLY A 19 1.98 -27.54 8.38
N GLU A 20 0.82 -27.67 9.05
CA GLU A 20 0.43 -26.79 10.16
C GLU A 20 0.42 -27.51 11.53
N GLY A 21 1.47 -28.28 11.82
CA GLY A 21 1.61 -29.11 13.02
C GLY A 21 2.79 -30.08 12.85
N ASP A 22 2.57 -31.38 13.11
CA ASP A 22 3.56 -32.45 12.89
C ASP A 22 3.79 -32.77 11.38
N LEU A 23 3.87 -31.74 10.52
CA LEU A 23 3.94 -31.83 9.05
C LEU A 23 3.00 -32.89 8.42
N SER A 24 1.82 -33.09 9.04
CA SER A 24 0.89 -34.17 8.67
C SER A 24 1.57 -35.55 8.57
N ALA A 25 2.35 -35.92 9.59
CA ALA A 25 2.97 -37.23 9.81
C ALA A 25 3.78 -37.78 8.61
N LEU A 26 4.54 -36.92 7.92
CA LEU A 26 5.39 -37.27 6.77
C LEU A 26 4.61 -37.81 5.56
N SER A 27 3.47 -37.19 5.25
CA SER A 27 2.75 -37.40 4.00
C SER A 27 3.69 -37.27 2.78
N LYS A 28 3.75 -38.32 1.93
CA LYS A 28 4.53 -38.33 0.68
C LYS A 28 3.85 -37.58 -0.49
N GLN A 29 2.69 -36.99 -0.27
CA GLN A 29 1.96 -36.23 -1.29
C GLN A 29 2.54 -34.83 -1.42
N TYR A 30 2.96 -34.46 -2.63
CA TYR A 30 3.40 -33.10 -3.01
C TYR A 30 2.72 -32.66 -4.30
N SER A 31 2.50 -31.36 -4.45
CA SER A 31 1.98 -30.74 -5.67
C SER A 31 3.11 -30.45 -6.66
N SER A 32 2.79 -30.29 -7.94
CA SER A 32 3.75 -29.79 -8.94
C SER A 32 4.28 -28.40 -8.60
N ARG A 33 3.52 -27.61 -7.82
CA ARG A 33 3.91 -26.28 -7.34
C ARG A 33 4.90 -26.32 -6.17
N ASP A 34 4.98 -27.45 -5.47
CA ASP A 34 5.89 -27.63 -4.34
C ASP A 34 7.27 -28.14 -4.79
N LEU A 35 7.44 -28.39 -6.09
CA LEU A 35 8.73 -28.73 -6.67
C LEU A 35 9.71 -27.55 -6.52
N PRO A 36 11.03 -27.82 -6.42
CA PRO A 36 12.02 -26.76 -6.23
C PRO A 36 11.94 -25.67 -7.30
N GLY A 37 11.53 -24.47 -6.90
CA GLY A 37 11.50 -23.26 -7.70
C GLY A 37 12.08 -22.10 -6.91
N HIS A 38 12.93 -21.28 -7.55
CA HIS A 38 13.61 -20.15 -6.90
C HIS A 38 14.37 -20.53 -5.62
N THR A 39 15.23 -21.55 -5.71
CA THR A 39 16.06 -22.04 -4.60
C THR A 39 17.16 -21.08 -4.14
N LYS A 40 17.33 -19.94 -4.81
CA LYS A 40 18.33 -18.92 -4.50
C LYS A 40 17.66 -17.57 -4.27
N ILE A 41 17.85 -17.01 -3.08
CA ILE A 41 17.42 -15.66 -2.74
C ILE A 41 18.44 -14.67 -3.31
N LYS A 42 17.95 -13.66 -4.04
CA LYS A 42 18.78 -12.57 -4.56
C LYS A 42 18.90 -11.48 -3.49
N TYR A 43 20.12 -11.04 -3.20
CA TYR A 43 20.38 -9.91 -2.32
C TYR A 43 20.50 -8.61 -3.12
N ARG A 44 20.06 -7.50 -2.51
CA ARG A 44 20.27 -6.16 -3.06
C ARG A 44 21.77 -5.87 -3.11
N GLN A 45 22.27 -5.56 -4.30
CA GLN A 45 23.66 -5.16 -4.49
C GLN A 45 23.85 -3.69 -4.13
N PRO A 46 25.09 -3.23 -3.90
CA PRO A 46 25.40 -1.80 -3.91
C PRO A 46 24.83 -1.16 -5.18
N THR A 47 24.30 0.06 -5.10
CA THR A 47 23.49 0.75 -6.12
C THR A 47 22.03 0.30 -6.29
N GLN A 48 21.58 -0.76 -5.61
CA GLN A 48 20.19 -1.26 -5.66
C GLN A 48 19.41 -1.03 -4.35
N ASP A 49 19.76 0.03 -3.62
CA ASP A 49 19.29 0.29 -2.26
C ASP A 49 19.72 -0.81 -1.28
N ALA A 50 21.03 -1.11 -1.26
CA ALA A 50 21.59 -1.93 -0.20
C ALA A 50 21.32 -1.28 1.18
N PRO A 51 21.10 -2.09 2.24
CA PRO A 51 20.70 -1.55 3.54
C PRO A 51 21.69 -0.53 4.12
N GLU A 52 22.98 -0.67 3.82
CA GLU A 52 24.00 0.29 4.27
C GLU A 52 23.89 1.65 3.58
N GLU A 53 23.59 1.68 2.28
CA GLU A 53 23.37 2.93 1.54
C GLU A 53 22.07 3.62 1.98
N VAL A 54 21.03 2.83 2.24
CA VAL A 54 19.74 3.33 2.77
C VAL A 54 19.94 3.99 4.13
N ARG A 55 20.75 3.40 5.02
CA ARG A 55 21.02 3.95 6.35
C ARG A 55 21.77 5.28 6.33
N ALA A 56 22.66 5.46 5.36
CA ALA A 56 23.49 6.67 5.24
C ALA A 56 22.79 7.85 4.53
N ARG A 57 21.62 7.63 3.90
CA ARG A 57 20.91 8.66 3.13
C ARG A 57 20.03 9.55 3.99
N ASP A 58 20.05 10.85 3.68
CA ASP A 58 19.06 11.81 4.17
C ASP A 58 17.89 11.93 3.19
N PHE A 59 16.83 11.18 3.47
CA PHE A 59 15.64 11.12 2.62
C PHE A 59 14.85 12.43 2.57
N ARG A 60 14.91 13.28 3.61
CA ARG A 60 14.12 14.52 3.63
C ARG A 60 14.63 15.49 2.58
N ARG A 61 15.95 15.70 2.57
CA ARG A 61 16.61 16.60 1.62
C ARG A 61 16.44 16.11 0.17
N GLU A 62 16.66 14.82 -0.07
CA GLU A 62 16.55 14.24 -1.41
C GLU A 62 15.11 14.30 -1.94
N LEU A 63 14.11 14.05 -1.08
CA LEU A 63 12.70 14.15 -1.44
C LEU A 63 12.34 15.59 -1.83
N GLU A 64 12.69 16.57 -1.00
CA GLU A 64 12.41 17.98 -1.29
C GLU A 64 13.05 18.44 -2.60
N GLU A 65 14.26 17.99 -2.91
CA GLU A 65 14.94 18.30 -4.16
C GLU A 65 14.20 17.69 -5.37
N ARG A 66 13.85 16.40 -5.29
CA ARG A 66 13.09 15.71 -6.34
C ARG A 66 11.73 16.35 -6.56
N GLU A 67 11.04 16.76 -5.50
CA GLU A 67 9.77 17.48 -5.59
C GLU A 67 9.94 18.84 -6.27
N ARG A 68 10.97 19.62 -5.91
CA ARG A 68 11.27 20.90 -6.57
C ARG A 68 11.52 20.71 -8.07
N VAL A 69 12.27 19.67 -8.47
CA VAL A 69 12.51 19.35 -9.88
C VAL A 69 11.21 18.94 -10.57
N ALA A 70 10.43 18.03 -9.99
CA ALA A 70 9.17 17.57 -10.56
C ALA A 70 8.15 18.71 -10.75
N VAL A 71 8.08 19.65 -9.80
CA VAL A 71 7.23 20.86 -9.93
C VAL A 71 7.73 21.75 -11.07
N ARG A 72 9.04 21.97 -11.18
CA ARG A 72 9.63 22.75 -12.29
C ARG A 72 9.35 22.12 -13.64
N GLU A 73 9.49 20.81 -13.78
CA GLU A 73 9.15 20.08 -15.02
C GLU A 73 7.66 20.19 -15.35
N LYS A 74 6.78 19.99 -14.36
CA LYS A 74 5.34 20.17 -14.53
C LYS A 74 4.97 21.59 -14.98
N THR A 75 5.64 22.62 -14.47
CA THR A 75 5.42 24.00 -14.92
C THR A 75 5.97 24.30 -16.32
N ARG A 76 7.04 23.60 -16.74
CA ARG A 76 7.61 23.70 -18.09
C ARG A 76 6.77 22.97 -19.14
N GLU A 77 6.27 21.77 -18.84
CA GLU A 77 5.33 21.05 -19.71
C GLU A 77 3.98 21.78 -19.84
N ARG A 78 3.55 22.46 -18.76
CA ARG A 78 2.32 23.25 -18.75
C ARG A 78 2.52 24.69 -19.25
N GLY A 79 3.36 24.86 -20.29
CA GLY A 79 3.63 26.15 -20.95
C GLY A 79 2.38 27.00 -21.15
N PRO A 80 2.51 28.34 -21.20
CA PRO A 80 1.48 29.30 -20.80
C PRO A 80 0.16 29.05 -21.53
N ARG A 81 -0.72 28.26 -20.91
CA ARG A 81 -2.11 28.17 -21.33
C ARG A 81 -2.71 29.52 -20.99
N GLY A 82 -2.94 30.29 -22.04
CA GLY A 82 -3.45 31.65 -22.00
C GLY A 82 -4.51 31.85 -20.92
N THR A 83 -4.38 33.01 -20.27
CA THR A 83 -5.45 33.76 -19.62
C THR A 83 -6.86 33.27 -19.97
N ARG A 84 -7.42 32.38 -19.16
CA ARG A 84 -8.87 32.17 -19.14
C ARG A 84 -9.36 31.99 -17.71
N ALA A 85 -10.03 33.06 -17.28
CA ALA A 85 -10.95 33.17 -16.16
C ALA A 85 -10.36 33.00 -14.75
N LYS A 86 -10.13 34.15 -14.11
CA LYS A 86 -10.43 34.33 -12.68
C LYS A 86 -11.84 33.78 -12.43
N GLY A 87 -11.93 32.67 -11.70
CA GLY A 87 -13.17 31.98 -11.43
C GLY A 87 -13.13 31.27 -10.08
N ARG A 88 -13.38 32.07 -9.03
CA ARG A 88 -13.98 31.70 -7.74
C ARG A 88 -13.11 30.91 -6.76
N GLY A 89 -12.87 31.55 -5.62
CA GLY A 89 -12.24 30.95 -4.46
C GLY A 89 -13.10 29.83 -3.87
N GLY A 90 -12.43 28.76 -3.46
CA GLY A 90 -12.96 27.77 -2.53
C GLY A 90 -12.45 28.12 -1.14
N GLU A 91 -13.30 28.76 -0.36
CA GLU A 91 -13.11 28.95 1.08
C GLU A 91 -13.14 27.58 1.77
N ASN A 92 -12.09 27.25 2.53
CA ASN A 92 -12.07 26.09 3.41
C ASN A 92 -12.85 26.44 4.69
N SER A 93 -14.13 26.08 4.75
CA SER A 93 -14.97 26.17 5.95
C SER A 93 -14.98 24.86 6.74
N ASN A 94 -13.85 24.49 7.34
CA ASN A 94 -13.80 23.39 8.32
C ASN A 94 -13.44 23.90 9.72
N GLY A 95 -14.36 24.65 10.31
CA GLY A 95 -14.20 25.09 11.70
C GLY A 95 -15.29 26.03 12.18
N LYS A 96 -16.56 25.61 12.16
CA LYS A 96 -17.67 26.20 12.95
C LYS A 96 -18.99 25.46 12.72
N TYR A 97 -19.17 24.33 13.40
CA TYR A 97 -20.49 23.96 13.88
C TYR A 97 -20.39 23.77 15.40
N LEU A 98 -20.49 24.91 16.08
CA LEU A 98 -21.06 25.05 17.42
C LEU A 98 -22.35 24.22 17.46
N GLU A 99 -22.53 23.31 18.42
CA GLU A 99 -23.12 23.67 19.72
C GLU A 99 -24.35 24.55 19.54
N ARG A 100 -25.54 23.92 19.52
CA ARG A 100 -26.83 24.49 19.92
C ARG A 100 -27.93 23.47 19.62
N GLN A 101 -28.14 22.53 20.53
CA GLN A 101 -29.45 21.95 20.78
C GLN A 101 -29.61 21.70 22.28
N SER A 102 -30.20 22.67 22.97
CA SER A 102 -30.94 22.50 24.23
C SER A 102 -31.48 23.86 24.69
N THR A 103 -32.68 24.22 24.21
CA THR A 103 -33.66 25.09 24.88
C THR A 103 -34.96 24.99 24.10
N ASP A 104 -35.84 24.08 24.51
CA ASP A 104 -37.15 24.34 25.14
C ASP A 104 -37.84 23.01 25.44
#